data_AF-A0A7J8PKC7-F1
#
_entry.id   AF-A0A7J8PKC7-F1
#
_cell.length_a   1.000
_cell.length_b   1.000
_cell.length_c   1.000
_cell.angle_alpha   90.00
_cell.angle_beta   90.00
_cell.angle_gamma   90.00
#
_symmetry.space_group_name_H-M   'P 1'
#
loop_
_entity.id
_entity.type
_entity.pdbx_description
1 polymer ?
#
loop_
_entity_poly.entity_id
_entity_poly.type
_entity_poly.pdbx_seq_one_letter_code
_entity_poly.pdbx_strand_id
1 'polypeptide(L)'
;ENGADFGDFAGDNLRDFIDGWLASYDEAADIKVLGALNRDDLKKICGDNFPEWISFPVYEQVKWLNKQLSKLWPSVAEAASAVIKESVEPLLEEYRPPGITSLKFNKLSLGTVAPKIEGVRVQSLKKGQITMDIDFRWGGDPSIILGVEAALVASIPIQLKDLQVFTVIRVIFQLAEEIPCISAVVVALLSEVYH
;
A
#
# COMPACT_ATOMS: atom_id res chain seq x y z
N GLU A 1 19.42 21.42 17.43
CA GLU A 1 20.01 22.23 18.51
C GLU A 1 18.88 22.61 19.45
N ASN A 2 19.01 22.25 20.72
CA ASN A 2 18.34 22.78 21.92
C ASN A 2 18.51 21.72 23.02
N GLY A 3 19.75 21.54 23.48
CA GLY A 3 20.00 20.86 24.74
C GLY A 3 19.77 21.86 25.86
N ALA A 4 18.87 21.54 26.80
CA ALA A 4 18.73 22.31 28.03
C ALA A 4 19.89 21.93 28.96
N ASP A 5 20.63 22.96 29.39
CA ASP A 5 21.75 22.85 30.32
C ASP A 5 21.23 22.63 31.75
N PHE A 6 21.67 21.55 32.40
CA PHE A 6 21.19 21.07 33.70
C PHE A 6 22.12 21.50 34.85
N GLY A 7 22.41 22.80 34.94
CA GLY A 7 23.33 23.34 35.93
C GLY A 7 22.85 24.66 36.52
N ASP A 8 21.93 24.59 37.49
CA ASP A 8 21.83 25.47 38.67
C ASP A 8 20.37 25.64 39.12
N PHE A 9 19.86 24.80 40.02
CA PHE A 9 18.65 25.13 40.77
C PHE A 9 18.64 24.48 42.16
N ALA A 10 18.84 25.31 43.18
CA ALA A 10 18.77 24.94 44.59
C ALA A 10 17.33 24.82 45.10
N GLY A 11 17.09 23.79 45.93
CA GLY A 11 16.10 23.77 47.03
C GLY A 11 14.62 23.65 46.65
N ASP A 12 14.02 24.73 46.19
CA ASP A 12 12.56 24.85 45.97
C ASP A 12 12.15 24.56 44.52
N ASN A 13 13.09 24.71 43.58
CA ASN A 13 12.84 24.55 42.14
C ASN A 13 12.78 23.09 41.66
N LEU A 14 13.23 22.12 42.46
CA LEU A 14 13.25 20.72 42.02
C LEU A 14 11.85 20.09 42.00
N ARG A 15 10.98 20.44 42.96
CA ARG A 15 9.59 19.95 42.97
C ARG A 15 8.79 20.57 41.84
N ASP A 16 8.87 21.88 41.68
CA ASP A 16 8.20 22.58 40.58
C ASP A 16 8.69 22.09 39.20
N PHE A 17 9.98 21.77 39.08
CA PHE A 17 10.54 21.15 37.89
C PHE A 17 10.01 19.74 37.64
N ILE A 18 9.93 18.90 38.68
CA ILE A 18 9.38 17.53 38.59
C ILE A 18 7.89 17.59 38.25
N ASP A 19 7.13 18.47 38.89
CA ASP A 19 5.69 18.65 38.65
C ASP A 19 5.43 19.17 37.23
N GLY A 20 6.24 20.11 36.75
CA GLY A 20 6.18 20.58 35.36
C GLY A 20 6.55 19.50 34.34
N TRP A 21 7.54 18.65 34.65
CA TRP A 21 7.92 17.53 33.80
C TRP A 21 6.84 16.44 33.75
N LEU A 22 6.25 16.10 34.91
CA LEU A 22 5.14 15.16 35.01
C LEU A 22 3.90 15.68 34.28
N ALA A 23 3.54 16.96 34.45
CA ALA A 23 2.42 17.57 33.73
C ALA A 23 2.63 17.55 32.21
N SER A 24 3.84 17.86 31.74
CA SER A 24 4.18 17.77 30.30
C SER A 24 4.12 16.34 29.78
N TYR A 25 4.52 15.35 30.59
CA TYR A 25 4.44 13.94 30.25
C TYR A 25 2.99 13.45 30.17
N ASP A 26 2.16 13.83 31.15
CA ASP A 26 0.74 13.49 31.20
C ASP A 26 -0.03 14.15 30.06
N GLU A 27 0.23 15.41 29.73
CA GLU A 27 -0.37 16.09 28.58
C GLU A 27 0.01 15.39 27.26
N ALA A 28 1.27 14.98 27.11
CA ALA A 28 1.71 14.22 25.94
C ALA A 28 1.06 12.83 25.88
N ALA A 29 0.85 12.18 27.03
CA ALA A 29 0.15 10.90 27.13
C ALA A 29 -1.33 11.04 26.77
N ASP A 30 -2.01 12.08 27.25
CA ASP A 30 -3.41 12.38 26.96
C ASP A 30 -3.60 12.72 25.48
N ILE A 31 -2.74 13.55 24.89
CA ILE A 31 -2.77 13.85 23.44
C ILE A 31 -2.59 12.56 22.63
N LYS A 32 -1.70 11.65 23.06
CA LYS A 32 -1.48 10.37 22.40
C LYS A 32 -2.69 9.43 22.51
N VAL A 33 -3.34 9.40 23.67
CA VAL A 33 -4.57 8.61 23.89
C VAL A 33 -5.70 9.17 23.03
N LEU A 34 -5.89 10.48 23.00
CA LEU A 34 -6.89 11.16 22.16
C LEU A 34 -6.64 10.91 20.66
N GLY A 35 -5.39 10.92 20.22
CA GLY A 35 -5.01 10.62 18.84
C GLY A 35 -5.21 9.16 18.43
N ALA A 36 -5.40 8.25 19.39
CA ALA A 36 -5.65 6.82 19.14
C ALA A 36 -7.14 6.45 19.15
N LEU A 37 -8.04 7.37 19.51
CA LEU A 37 -9.47 7.11 19.55
C LEU A 37 -10.04 6.94 18.13
N ASN A 38 -10.80 5.87 17.91
CA ASN A 38 -11.54 5.68 16.66
C ASN A 38 -12.94 6.32 16.74
N ARG A 39 -13.70 6.21 15.64
CA ARG A 39 -15.07 6.77 15.56
C ARG A 39 -16.00 6.22 16.64
N ASP A 40 -15.93 4.92 16.91
CA ASP A 40 -16.82 4.27 17.86
C ASP A 40 -16.47 4.68 19.29
N ASP A 41 -15.19 4.92 19.58
CA ASP A 41 -14.74 5.43 20.87
C ASP A 41 -15.17 6.89 21.08
N LEU A 42 -15.03 7.74 20.05
CA LEU A 42 -15.55 9.11 20.11
C LEU A 42 -17.07 9.16 20.20
N LYS A 43 -17.78 8.23 19.56
CA LYS A 43 -19.23 8.10 19.75
C LYS A 43 -19.63 7.70 21.17
N LYS A 44 -18.85 6.84 21.83
CA LYS A 44 -19.10 6.46 23.23
C LYS A 44 -18.84 7.62 24.20
N ILE A 45 -17.84 8.45 23.91
CA ILE A 45 -17.42 9.56 24.78
C ILE A 45 -18.29 10.81 24.55
N CYS A 46 -18.53 11.17 23.30
CA CYS A 46 -19.16 12.44 22.90
C CYS A 46 -20.59 12.28 22.36
N GLY A 47 -21.11 11.04 22.24
CA GLY A 47 -22.33 10.77 21.50
C GLY A 47 -22.18 11.12 20.01
N ASP A 48 -23.23 11.62 19.37
CA ASP A 48 -23.17 12.14 18.00
C ASP A 48 -22.68 13.62 17.93
N ASN A 49 -22.23 14.19 19.06
CA ASN A 49 -21.93 15.61 19.21
C ASN A 49 -20.43 15.90 19.06
N PHE A 50 -19.82 15.44 17.96
CA PHE A 50 -18.43 15.74 17.62
C PHE A 50 -18.32 16.88 16.60
N PRO A 51 -17.26 17.70 16.65
CA PRO A 51 -17.09 18.82 15.72
C PRO A 51 -17.03 18.37 14.25
N GLU A 52 -17.56 19.19 13.35
CA GLU A 52 -17.62 18.91 11.90
C GLU A 52 -16.23 18.76 11.24
N TRP A 53 -15.18 19.28 11.87
CA TRP A 53 -13.79 19.15 11.40
C TRP A 53 -13.16 17.79 11.73
N ILE A 54 -13.81 16.93 12.53
CA ILE A 54 -13.36 15.57 12.79
C ILE A 54 -13.80 14.68 11.62
N SER A 55 -12.85 14.34 10.75
CA SER A 55 -13.02 13.33 9.71
C SER A 55 -12.40 12.01 10.17
N PHE A 56 -13.11 10.91 9.92
CA PHE A 56 -12.62 9.55 10.12
C PHE A 56 -12.29 8.97 8.75
N PRO A 57 -11.09 9.23 8.21
CA PRO A 57 -10.74 8.74 6.90
C PRO A 57 -10.77 7.21 6.93
N VAL A 58 -11.60 6.63 6.05
CA VAL A 58 -11.77 5.17 5.93
C VAL A 58 -10.48 4.50 5.44
N TYR A 59 -9.59 5.28 4.83
CA TYR A 59 -8.27 4.87 4.38
C TYR A 59 -7.20 5.80 4.97
N GLU A 60 -6.16 5.20 5.55
CA GLU A 60 -5.01 5.91 6.10
C GLU A 60 -3.98 6.16 5.00
N GLN A 61 -3.46 7.39 4.92
CA GLN A 61 -2.39 7.71 3.97
C GLN A 61 -1.06 7.12 4.43
N VAL A 62 -0.45 6.31 3.56
CA VAL A 62 0.81 5.61 3.86
C VAL A 62 1.99 6.19 3.08
N LYS A 63 2.31 7.47 3.32
CA LYS A 63 3.42 8.17 2.64
C LYS A 63 4.76 7.46 2.83
N TRP A 64 5.00 6.86 3.99
CA TRP A 64 6.21 6.11 4.28
C TRP A 64 6.32 4.86 3.40
N LEU A 65 5.20 4.17 3.15
CA LEU A 65 5.18 2.95 2.34
C LEU A 65 5.49 3.28 0.88
N ASN A 66 4.93 4.38 0.37
CA ASN A 66 5.27 4.89 -0.96
C ASN A 66 6.77 5.19 -1.12
N LYS A 67 7.44 5.74 -0.08
CA LYS A 67 8.90 5.97 -0.09
C LYS A 67 9.71 4.69 -0.11
N GLN A 68 9.22 3.61 0.52
CA GLN A 68 9.89 2.31 0.45
C GLN A 68 9.66 1.67 -0.92
N LEU A 69 8.42 1.69 -1.39
CA LEU A 69 8.04 1.16 -2.68
C LEU A 69 8.82 1.80 -3.83
N SER A 70 9.05 3.11 -3.80
CA SER A 70 9.87 3.79 -4.82
C SER A 70 11.32 3.29 -4.87
N LYS A 71 11.89 2.84 -3.74
CA LYS A 71 13.26 2.29 -3.69
C LYS A 71 13.30 0.83 -4.13
N LEU A 72 12.26 0.07 -3.80
CA LEU A 72 12.12 -1.34 -4.15
C LEU A 72 11.68 -1.54 -5.60
N TRP A 73 11.03 -0.53 -6.20
CA TRP A 73 10.39 -0.64 -7.50
C TRP A 73 11.26 -1.18 -8.62
N PRO A 74 12.55 -0.78 -8.78
CA PRO A 74 13.37 -1.34 -9.85
C PRO A 74 13.44 -2.87 -9.81
N SER A 75 13.62 -3.45 -8.62
CA SER A 75 13.66 -4.90 -8.41
C SER A 75 12.28 -5.53 -8.55
N VAL A 76 11.23 -4.87 -8.04
CA VAL A 76 9.84 -5.37 -8.16
C VAL A 76 9.39 -5.38 -9.62
N ALA A 77 9.69 -4.33 -10.39
CA ALA A 77 9.33 -4.19 -11.79
C ALA A 77 10.00 -5.28 -12.65
N GLU A 78 11.26 -5.58 -12.38
CA GLU A 78 11.99 -6.66 -13.05
C GLU A 78 11.38 -8.03 -12.74
N ALA A 79 11.23 -8.36 -11.45
CA ALA A 79 10.66 -9.63 -11.01
C ALA A 79 9.22 -9.83 -11.50
N ALA A 80 8.38 -8.80 -11.39
CA ALA A 80 7.01 -8.84 -11.88
C ALA A 80 6.95 -8.97 -13.41
N SER A 81 7.84 -8.32 -14.15
CA SER A 81 7.91 -8.48 -15.61
C SER A 81 8.22 -9.93 -15.99
N ALA A 82 9.14 -10.59 -15.27
CA ALA A 82 9.45 -12.00 -15.50
C ALA A 82 8.24 -12.90 -15.22
N VAL A 83 7.57 -12.73 -14.07
CA VAL A 83 6.38 -13.49 -13.70
C VAL A 83 5.24 -13.29 -14.71
N ILE A 84 5.00 -12.05 -15.14
CA ILE A 84 3.99 -11.74 -16.17
C ILE A 84 4.34 -12.45 -17.47
N LYS A 85 5.60 -12.39 -17.91
CA LYS A 85 6.03 -13.07 -19.14
C LYS A 85 5.78 -14.57 -19.07
N GLU A 86 6.26 -15.22 -18.01
CA GLU A 86 6.13 -16.67 -17.80
C GLU A 86 4.67 -17.11 -17.69
N SER A 87 3.80 -16.29 -17.10
CA SER A 87 2.38 -16.62 -16.92
C SER A 87 1.53 -16.31 -18.15
N VAL A 88 1.85 -15.24 -18.89
CA VAL A 88 1.00 -14.72 -19.97
C VAL A 88 1.40 -15.25 -21.35
N GLU A 89 2.68 -15.50 -21.62
CA GLU A 89 3.09 -16.07 -22.93
C GLU A 89 2.42 -17.40 -23.27
N PRO A 90 2.28 -18.37 -22.33
CA PRO A 90 1.55 -19.60 -22.60
C PRO A 90 0.09 -19.33 -23.00
N LEU A 91 -0.57 -18.38 -22.32
CA LEU A 91 -1.95 -17.99 -22.63
C LEU A 91 -2.08 -17.33 -24.00
N LEU A 92 -1.13 -16.46 -24.37
CA LEU A 92 -1.11 -15.83 -25.69
C LEU A 92 -0.98 -16.87 -26.81
N GLU A 93 -0.19 -17.92 -26.57
CA GLU A 93 0.04 -18.98 -27.53
C GLU A 93 -1.12 -19.99 -27.61
N GLU A 94 -1.80 -20.24 -26.48
CA GLU A 94 -3.03 -21.05 -26.42
C GLU A 94 -4.20 -20.36 -27.12
N TYR A 95 -4.41 -19.06 -26.86
CA TYR A 95 -5.50 -18.27 -27.42
C TYR A 95 -5.12 -17.55 -28.72
N ARG A 96 -4.12 -18.07 -29.44
CA ARG A 96 -3.61 -17.47 -30.67
C ARG A 96 -4.70 -17.41 -31.75
N PRO A 97 -4.95 -16.25 -32.38
CA PRO A 97 -5.93 -16.15 -33.46
C PRO A 97 -5.55 -16.99 -34.69
N PRO A 98 -6.54 -17.47 -35.49
CA PRO A 98 -6.28 -18.17 -36.75
C PRO A 98 -5.39 -17.35 -37.70
N GLY A 99 -4.41 -18.00 -38.32
CA GLY A 99 -3.47 -17.35 -39.27
C GLY A 99 -2.22 -16.74 -38.62
N ILE A 100 -2.17 -16.64 -37.29
CA ILE A 100 -0.95 -16.30 -36.53
C ILE A 100 -0.21 -17.59 -36.19
N THR A 101 1.12 -17.59 -36.31
CA THR A 101 1.99 -18.74 -36.02
C THR A 101 2.73 -18.61 -34.69
N SER A 102 2.93 -17.39 -34.19
CA SER A 102 3.52 -17.12 -32.87
C SER A 102 3.03 -15.79 -32.31
N LEU A 103 2.70 -15.76 -31.01
CA LEU A 103 2.34 -14.54 -30.28
C LEU A 103 3.08 -14.47 -28.93
N LYS A 104 4.09 -13.60 -28.83
CA LYS A 104 4.99 -13.51 -27.64
C LYS A 104 5.38 -12.08 -27.31
N PHE A 105 6.00 -11.85 -26.15
CA PHE A 105 6.57 -10.54 -25.85
C PHE A 105 7.93 -10.36 -26.53
N ASN A 106 8.03 -9.37 -27.41
CA ASN A 106 9.32 -8.88 -27.90
C ASN A 106 10.00 -8.01 -26.84
N LYS A 107 9.22 -7.22 -26.11
CA LYS A 107 9.67 -6.41 -24.99
C LYS A 107 8.57 -6.32 -23.94
N LEU A 108 8.93 -6.50 -22.67
CA LEU A 108 8.05 -6.29 -21.53
C LEU A 108 8.85 -5.57 -20.45
N SER A 109 8.38 -4.39 -20.08
CA SER A 109 8.88 -3.62 -18.95
C SER A 109 7.75 -2.83 -18.32
N LEU A 110 7.67 -2.87 -16.99
CA LEU A 110 6.74 -2.06 -16.21
C LEU A 110 7.25 -0.62 -15.96
N GLY A 111 8.35 -0.22 -16.60
CA GLY A 111 8.86 1.15 -16.51
C GLY A 111 9.57 1.45 -15.19
N THR A 112 9.91 2.72 -15.01
CA THR A 112 10.68 3.25 -13.88
C THR A 112 9.81 3.94 -12.84
N VAL A 113 8.58 4.30 -13.20
CA VAL A 113 7.65 4.98 -12.31
C VAL A 113 6.91 3.97 -11.45
N ALA A 114 7.21 4.02 -10.15
CA ALA A 114 6.57 3.16 -9.15
C ALA A 114 5.07 3.47 -9.01
N PRO A 115 4.26 2.44 -8.69
CA PRO A 115 2.87 2.65 -8.33
C PRO A 115 2.74 3.44 -7.03
N LYS A 116 1.60 4.09 -6.87
CA LYS A 116 1.23 4.88 -5.71
C LYS A 116 0.10 4.19 -4.94
N ILE A 117 0.28 4.11 -3.64
CA ILE A 117 -0.75 3.68 -2.70
C ILE A 117 -1.39 4.95 -2.14
N GLU A 118 -2.66 5.20 -2.49
CA GLU A 118 -3.39 6.38 -2.01
C GLU A 118 -3.81 6.21 -0.55
N GLY A 119 -4.16 4.99 -0.15
CA GLY A 119 -4.45 4.70 1.24
C GLY A 119 -4.61 3.22 1.52
N VAL A 120 -4.58 2.90 2.82
CA VAL A 120 -4.73 1.55 3.34
C VAL A 120 -5.85 1.52 4.36
N ARG A 121 -6.69 0.49 4.31
CA ARG A 121 -7.75 0.23 5.27
C ARG A 121 -7.58 -1.17 5.85
N VAL A 122 -7.46 -1.28 7.16
CA VAL A 122 -7.43 -2.57 7.84
C VAL A 122 -8.84 -2.97 8.27
N GLN A 123 -9.18 -4.24 8.04
CA GLN A 123 -10.43 -4.88 8.42
C GLN A 123 -10.11 -6.14 9.22
N SER A 124 -10.54 -6.18 10.49
CA SER A 124 -10.38 -7.34 11.35
C SER A 124 -11.72 -8.04 11.55
N LEU A 125 -12.31 -8.54 10.46
CA LEU A 125 -13.65 -9.12 10.46
C LEU A 125 -13.72 -10.52 11.07
N LYS A 126 -12.59 -11.25 11.12
CA LYS A 126 -12.53 -12.63 11.59
C LYS A 126 -11.34 -12.83 12.53
N LYS A 127 -11.56 -13.58 13.61
CA LYS A 127 -10.48 -13.98 14.54
C LYS A 127 -9.45 -14.83 13.78
N GLY A 128 -8.17 -14.56 13.99
CA GLY A 128 -7.07 -15.26 13.31
C GLY A 128 -6.80 -14.78 11.88
N GLN A 129 -7.45 -13.70 11.43
CA GLN A 129 -7.24 -13.15 10.09
C GLN A 129 -7.13 -11.63 10.16
N ILE A 130 -6.17 -11.07 9.42
CA ILE A 130 -6.09 -9.63 9.16
C ILE A 130 -6.39 -9.41 7.69
N THR A 131 -7.42 -8.63 7.38
CA THR A 131 -7.73 -8.22 6.01
C THR A 131 -7.31 -6.77 5.84
N MET A 132 -6.69 -6.44 4.71
CA MET A 132 -6.21 -5.10 4.40
C MET A 132 -6.59 -4.77 2.97
N ASP A 133 -7.25 -3.64 2.76
CA ASP A 133 -7.58 -3.10 1.45
C ASP A 133 -6.64 -1.94 1.13
N ILE A 134 -6.00 -1.98 -0.03
CA ILE A 134 -4.98 -1.04 -0.48
C ILE A 134 -5.48 -0.37 -1.76
N ASP A 135 -5.73 0.95 -1.74
CA ASP A 135 -6.03 1.71 -2.96
C ASP A 135 -4.74 1.90 -3.75
N PHE A 136 -4.61 1.14 -4.83
CA PHE A 136 -3.42 1.03 -5.66
C PHE A 136 -3.64 1.71 -7.01
N ARG A 137 -2.71 2.61 -7.36
CA ARG A 137 -2.74 3.37 -8.60
C ARG A 137 -1.41 3.28 -9.31
N TRP A 138 -1.44 2.91 -10.58
CA TRP A 138 -0.27 2.83 -11.42
C TRP A 138 -0.58 3.39 -12.79
N GLY A 139 0.16 4.41 -13.18
CA GLY A 139 0.10 5.01 -14.52
C GLY A 139 1.50 5.39 -14.95
N GLY A 140 2.42 4.41 -14.86
CA GLY A 140 3.83 4.62 -15.15
C GLY A 140 4.14 4.67 -16.65
N ASP A 141 5.37 4.33 -16.99
CA ASP A 141 5.94 4.34 -18.33
C ASP A 141 6.21 2.92 -18.87
N PRO A 142 5.21 2.02 -18.94
CA PRO A 142 5.45 0.66 -19.39
C PRO A 142 5.83 0.60 -20.88
N SER A 143 6.68 -0.36 -21.21
CA SER A 143 7.09 -0.66 -22.59
C SER A 143 6.74 -2.11 -22.88
N ILE A 144 5.55 -2.30 -23.45
CA ILE A 144 4.99 -3.61 -23.79
C ILE A 144 4.88 -3.70 -25.32
N ILE A 145 5.67 -4.59 -25.91
CA ILE A 145 5.70 -4.84 -27.36
C ILE A 145 5.49 -6.33 -27.57
N LEU A 146 4.39 -6.67 -28.22
CA LEU A 146 4.09 -8.02 -28.67
C LEU A 146 4.68 -8.24 -30.06
N GLY A 147 5.36 -9.35 -30.26
CA GLY A 147 5.76 -9.84 -31.57
C GLY A 147 4.69 -10.78 -32.10
N VAL A 148 4.13 -10.44 -33.27
CA VAL A 148 3.17 -11.28 -33.98
C VAL A 148 3.83 -11.82 -35.23
N GLU A 149 3.84 -13.13 -35.39
CA GLU A 149 4.34 -13.80 -36.60
C GLU A 149 3.17 -14.49 -37.31
N ALA A 150 3.11 -14.38 -38.63
CA ALA A 150 2.12 -15.05 -39.48
C ALA A 150 2.84 -15.77 -40.62
N ALA A 151 2.27 -16.87 -41.10
CA ALA A 151 2.96 -17.84 -41.98
C ALA A 151 3.59 -17.23 -43.27
N LEU A 152 3.10 -16.08 -43.74
CA LEU A 152 3.51 -15.44 -44.99
C LEU A 152 3.91 -13.97 -44.82
N VAL A 153 4.02 -13.46 -43.59
CA VAL A 153 4.30 -12.05 -43.31
C VAL A 153 5.47 -11.93 -42.35
N ALA A 154 6.33 -10.93 -42.57
CA ALA A 154 7.39 -10.58 -41.62
C ALA A 154 6.78 -10.25 -40.24
N SER A 155 7.54 -10.49 -39.17
CA SER A 155 7.08 -10.22 -37.80
C SER A 155 6.58 -8.77 -37.65
N ILE A 156 5.37 -8.61 -37.13
CA ILE A 156 4.73 -7.32 -36.90
C ILE A 156 4.77 -7.01 -35.39
N PRO A 157 5.50 -5.97 -34.96
CA PRO A 157 5.48 -5.55 -33.56
C PRO A 157 4.21 -4.73 -33.27
N ILE A 158 3.47 -5.11 -32.24
CA ILE A 158 2.33 -4.37 -31.71
C ILE A 158 2.73 -3.78 -30.36
N GLN A 159 2.66 -2.46 -30.23
CA GLN A 159 2.97 -1.77 -28.97
C GLN A 159 1.69 -1.41 -28.23
N LEU A 160 1.61 -1.81 -26.96
CA LEU A 160 0.60 -1.31 -26.03
C LEU A 160 1.10 -0.01 -25.39
N LYS A 161 0.26 1.02 -25.41
CA LYS A 161 0.53 2.34 -24.83
C LYS A 161 -0.53 2.68 -23.79
N ASP A 162 -0.19 3.62 -22.93
CA ASP A 162 -1.10 4.25 -21.96
C ASP A 162 -1.82 3.26 -21.04
N LEU A 163 -1.14 2.18 -20.65
CA LEU A 163 -1.65 1.23 -19.66
C LEU A 163 -1.66 1.90 -18.28
N GLN A 164 -2.85 2.01 -17.71
CA GLN A 164 -3.07 2.48 -16.35
C GLN A 164 -3.89 1.46 -15.58
N VAL A 165 -3.55 1.28 -14.31
CA VAL A 165 -4.20 0.35 -13.39
C VAL A 165 -4.60 1.12 -12.14
N PHE A 166 -5.91 1.18 -11.90
CA PHE A 166 -6.49 1.72 -10.68
C PHE A 166 -7.37 0.63 -10.08
N THR A 167 -7.06 0.21 -8.86
CA THR A 167 -7.76 -0.92 -8.24
C THR A 167 -7.57 -0.93 -6.74
N VAL A 168 -8.46 -1.61 -6.03
CA VAL A 168 -8.27 -1.91 -4.61
C VAL A 168 -7.74 -3.33 -4.49
N ILE A 169 -6.55 -3.47 -3.93
CA ILE A 169 -5.93 -4.77 -3.64
C ILE A 169 -6.31 -5.18 -2.23
N ARG A 170 -6.97 -6.33 -2.08
CA ARG A 170 -7.22 -6.95 -0.79
C ARG A 170 -6.11 -7.95 -0.47
N VAL A 171 -5.40 -7.71 0.62
CA VAL A 171 -4.42 -8.61 1.20
C VAL A 171 -5.01 -9.22 2.47
N ILE A 172 -4.98 -10.53 2.55
CA ILE A 172 -5.46 -11.30 3.68
C ILE A 172 -4.28 -12.07 4.27
N PHE A 173 -3.98 -11.80 5.53
CA PHE A 173 -3.02 -12.56 6.32
C PHE A 173 -3.78 -13.58 7.17
N GLN A 174 -3.49 -14.86 6.96
CA GLN A 174 -3.93 -15.92 7.86
C GLN A 174 -2.90 -16.03 8.98
N LEU A 175 -3.35 -15.82 10.22
CA LEU A 175 -2.45 -15.79 11.38
C LEU A 175 -2.16 -17.20 11.90
N ALA A 176 -0.97 -17.37 12.46
CA ALA A 176 -0.53 -18.58 13.12
C ALA A 176 0.10 -18.25 14.48
N GLU A 177 0.18 -19.25 15.35
CA GLU A 177 0.79 -19.12 16.68
C GLU A 177 2.34 -19.24 16.64
N GLU A 178 2.89 -19.76 15.55
CA GLU A 178 4.33 -19.91 15.34
C GLU A 178 4.91 -18.74 14.55
N ILE A 179 6.10 -18.27 14.92
CA ILE A 179 6.85 -17.22 14.21
C ILE A 179 7.08 -17.67 12.74
N PRO A 180 6.77 -16.84 11.72
CA PRO A 180 6.55 -15.39 11.76
C PRO A 180 5.09 -14.93 12.02
N CYS A 181 4.25 -15.78 12.60
CA CYS A 181 2.85 -15.56 12.95
C CYS A 181 1.90 -15.43 11.75
N ILE A 182 2.36 -15.79 10.55
CA ILE A 182 1.59 -15.76 9.30
C ILE A 182 1.74 -17.12 8.62
N SER A 183 0.63 -17.84 8.42
CA SER A 183 0.60 -19.13 7.72
C SER A 183 0.40 -18.98 6.22
N ALA A 184 -0.36 -17.98 5.79
CA ALA A 184 -0.63 -17.72 4.39
C ALA A 184 -0.92 -16.24 4.13
N VAL A 185 -0.60 -15.80 2.91
CA VAL A 185 -0.99 -14.50 2.38
C VAL A 185 -1.83 -14.74 1.14
N VAL A 186 -3.05 -14.21 1.14
CA VAL A 186 -3.95 -14.26 -0.02
C VAL A 186 -4.11 -12.84 -0.55
N VAL A 187 -3.90 -12.66 -1.86
CA VAL A 187 -4.02 -11.38 -2.54
C VAL A 187 -5.14 -11.47 -3.57
N ALA A 188 -6.04 -10.49 -3.57
CA ALA A 188 -7.16 -10.42 -4.52
C ALA A 188 -7.33 -8.97 -5.02
N LEU A 189 -7.73 -8.83 -6.29
CA LEU A 189 -8.20 -7.55 -6.82
C LEU A 189 -9.69 -7.44 -6.53
N LEU A 190 -10.11 -6.33 -5.92
CA LEU A 190 -11.51 -6.02 -5.73
C LEU A 190 -12.02 -5.28 -6.97
N SER A 191 -13.15 -5.73 -7.50
CA SER A 191 -13.88 -4.99 -8.52
C SER A 191 -14.45 -3.70 -7.91
N GLU A 192 -14.40 -2.60 -8.67
CA GLU A 192 -15.13 -1.39 -8.31
C GLU A 192 -16.62 -1.71 -8.21
N VAL A 193 -17.19 -1.56 -7.01
CA VAL A 193 -18.65 -1.44 -6.87
C VAL A 193 -18.96 -0.02 -7.31
N TYR A 194 -19.39 0.16 -8.57
CA TYR A 194 -20.02 1.40 -9.00
C TYR A 194 -21.19 1.67 -8.05
N HIS A 195 -21.08 2.72 -7.24
CA HIS A 195 -22.20 3.35 -6.52
C HIS A 195 -22.56 4.65 -7.21
#